data_AF-A0A8R1E2D5-F1
#
_entry.id   AF-A0A8R1E2D5-F1
#
_cell.length_a   1.000
_cell.length_b   1.000
_cell.length_c   1.000
_cell.angle_alpha   90.00
_cell.angle_beta   90.00
_cell.angle_gamma   90.00
#
_symmetry.space_group_name_H-M   'P 1'
#
loop_
_entity.id
_entity.type
_entity.pdbx_description
1 polymer ?
#
loop_
_entity_poly.entity_id
_entity_poly.type
_entity_poly.pdbx_seq_one_letter_code
_entity_poly.pdbx_strand_id
1 'polypeptide(L)'
;MLRRKSNRIYYHEGYIFRHVKCLSDGSPLLYCDNRKTEVGCNALAHLRNGSVVLKRAHNGHKANDGIAKAKLAETSLKERAGVCSKPPHGVLDYAPIPPQLPLTGLEFLKAIRSARKYT
;
A
#
# COMPACT_ATOMS: atom_id res chain seq x y z
N MET A 1 3.20 -19.64 15.04
CA MET A 1 3.22 -18.17 14.81
C MET A 1 2.14 -17.81 13.81
N LEU A 2 1.14 -17.00 14.19
CA LEU A 2 0.11 -16.55 13.26
C LEU A 2 0.78 -15.64 12.22
N ARG A 3 1.04 -16.16 11.01
CA ARG A 3 1.45 -15.35 9.86
C ARG A 3 0.38 -14.27 9.68
N ARG A 4 0.73 -13.02 9.98
CA ARG A 4 -0.11 -11.87 9.61
C ARG A 4 -0.18 -11.89 8.09
N LYS A 5 -1.26 -12.41 7.51
CA LYS A 5 -1.50 -12.36 6.07
C LYS A 5 -1.52 -10.88 5.70
N SER A 6 -0.45 -10.36 5.09
CA SER A 6 -0.49 -9.04 4.49
C SER A 6 -1.53 -9.11 3.39
N ASN A 7 -2.65 -8.40 3.58
CA ASN A 7 -3.59 -8.21 2.49
C ASN A 7 -2.86 -7.39 1.42
N ARG A 8 -2.54 -8.02 0.29
CA ARG A 8 -1.86 -7.37 -0.83
C ARG A 8 -2.62 -6.12 -1.23
N ILE A 9 -1.89 -5.02 -1.33
CA ILE A 9 -2.39 -3.73 -1.78
C ILE A 9 -1.71 -3.32 -3.08
N TYR A 10 -2.41 -2.52 -3.88
CA TYR A 10 -1.99 -2.05 -5.18
C TYR A 10 -2.15 -0.53 -5.23
N TYR A 11 -1.18 0.13 -5.83
CA TYR A 11 -1.20 1.56 -6.08
C TYR A 11 -1.69 1.84 -7.50
N HIS A 12 -2.54 2.85 -7.65
CA HIS A 12 -2.96 3.35 -8.96
C HIS A 12 -3.34 4.83 -8.82
N GLU A 13 -2.61 5.73 -9.49
CA GLU A 13 -2.92 7.17 -9.60
C GLU A 13 -3.27 7.85 -8.26
N GLY A 14 -2.45 7.64 -7.23
CA GLY A 14 -2.67 8.23 -5.90
C GLY A 14 -3.78 7.56 -5.08
N TYR A 15 -4.31 6.43 -5.53
CA TYR A 15 -5.27 5.60 -4.82
C TYR A 15 -4.68 4.26 -4.43
N ILE A 16 -5.23 3.69 -3.36
CA ILE A 16 -4.90 2.34 -2.88
C ILE A 16 -6.09 1.41 -3.08
N PHE A 17 -5.77 0.26 -3.67
CA PHE A 17 -6.66 -0.84 -3.93
C PHE A 17 -6.23 -2.05 -3.11
N ARG A 18 -7.19 -2.77 -2.51
CA ARG A 18 -6.96 -4.02 -1.79
C ARG A 18 -7.45 -5.20 -2.59
N HIS A 19 -6.66 -6.26 -2.62
CA HIS A 19 -7.12 -7.56 -3.12
C HIS A 19 -8.27 -8.10 -2.29
N VAL A 20 -9.31 -8.59 -2.96
CA VAL A 20 -10.48 -9.19 -2.29
C VAL A 20 -10.65 -10.65 -2.68
N LYS A 21 -10.70 -10.94 -3.98
CA LYS A 21 -10.83 -12.29 -4.50
C LYS A 21 -10.33 -12.35 -5.94
N CYS A 22 -10.07 -13.56 -6.44
CA CYS A 22 -9.89 -13.76 -7.88
C CYS A 22 -11.25 -13.90 -8.57
N LEU A 23 -11.34 -13.37 -9.79
CA LEU A 23 -12.46 -13.57 -10.69
C LEU A 23 -12.34 -14.90 -11.44
N SER A 24 -13.35 -15.27 -12.23
CA SER A 24 -13.36 -16.50 -13.03
C SER A 24 -12.25 -16.57 -14.09
N ASP A 25 -11.78 -15.41 -14.56
CA ASP A 25 -10.63 -15.26 -15.45
C ASP A 25 -9.28 -15.34 -14.71
N GLY A 26 -9.29 -15.63 -13.40
CA GLY A 26 -8.11 -15.64 -12.55
C GLY A 26 -7.60 -14.24 -12.18
N SER A 27 -8.20 -13.17 -12.72
CA SER A 27 -7.76 -11.80 -12.44
C SER A 27 -8.14 -11.36 -11.02
N PRO A 28 -7.22 -10.74 -10.26
CA PRO A 28 -7.54 -10.19 -8.95
C PRO A 28 -8.58 -9.07 -9.02
N LEU A 29 -9.68 -9.23 -8.30
CA LEU A 29 -10.65 -8.18 -8.02
C LEU A 29 -10.14 -7.30 -6.88
N LEU A 30 -10.11 -6.00 -7.15
CA LEU A 30 -9.63 -4.99 -6.23
C LEU A 30 -10.71 -3.97 -5.88
N TYR A 31 -10.79 -3.61 -4.59
CA TYR A 31 -11.63 -2.52 -4.09
C TYR A 31 -10.78 -1.42 -3.48
N CYS A 32 -11.28 -0.18 -3.50
CA CYS A 32 -10.63 0.92 -2.82
C CYS A 32 -10.48 0.65 -1.31
N ASP A 33 -9.35 1.08 -0.75
CA ASP A 33 -9.08 1.04 0.69
C ASP A 33 -10.14 1.79 1.52
N ASN A 34 -10.64 2.92 0.99
CA ASN A 34 -11.65 3.77 1.64
C ASN A 34 -13.09 3.25 1.47
N ARG A 35 -13.28 1.98 1.11
CA ARG A 35 -14.63 1.42 0.93
C ARG A 35 -15.38 1.23 2.25
N LYS A 36 -14.67 0.85 3.30
CA LYS A 36 -15.24 0.58 4.64
C LYS A 36 -15.06 1.75 5.61
N THR A 37 -14.62 2.91 5.13
CA THR A 37 -14.55 4.14 5.92
C THR A 37 -15.83 4.95 5.72
N GLU A 38 -15.96 6.06 6.44
CA GLU A 38 -17.08 7.01 6.29
C GLU A 38 -17.23 7.54 4.86
N VAL A 39 -16.15 7.55 4.09
CA VAL A 39 -16.16 7.91 2.66
C VAL A 39 -17.01 6.95 1.83
N GLY A 40 -17.09 5.67 2.20
CA GLY A 40 -17.90 4.67 1.50
C GLY A 40 -17.54 4.50 0.01
N CYS A 41 -16.24 4.56 -0.32
CA CYS A 41 -15.82 4.55 -1.73
C CYS A 41 -16.12 3.21 -2.41
N ASN A 42 -16.83 3.26 -3.53
CA ASN A 42 -17.25 2.08 -4.29
C ASN A 42 -16.40 1.81 -5.53
N ALA A 43 -15.24 2.47 -5.66
CA ALA A 43 -14.29 2.21 -6.74
C ALA A 43 -13.87 0.74 -6.81
N LEU A 44 -13.77 0.26 -8.04
CA LEU A 44 -13.53 -1.14 -8.36
C LEU A 44 -12.54 -1.22 -9.52
N ALA A 45 -11.51 -2.04 -9.36
CA ALA A 45 -10.50 -2.29 -10.37
C ALA A 45 -10.18 -3.78 -10.46
N HIS A 46 -9.65 -4.21 -11.60
CA HIS A 46 -9.13 -5.55 -11.79
C HIS A 46 -7.62 -5.46 -12.02
N LEU A 47 -6.86 -6.47 -11.59
CA LEU A 47 -5.46 -6.59 -11.97
C LEU A 47 -5.36 -7.46 -13.24
N ARG A 48 -4.93 -6.87 -14.35
CA ARG A 48 -4.70 -7.58 -15.62
C ARG A 48 -3.25 -7.38 -16.04
N ASN A 49 -2.53 -8.47 -16.27
CA ASN A 49 -1.13 -8.47 -16.71
C ASN A 49 -0.20 -7.61 -15.83
N GLY A 50 -0.47 -7.55 -14.53
CA GLY A 50 0.29 -6.72 -13.58
C GLY A 50 -0.11 -5.24 -13.53
N SER A 51 -1.04 -4.79 -14.37
CA SER A 51 -1.57 -3.43 -14.37
C SER A 51 -2.96 -3.36 -13.73
N VAL A 52 -3.21 -2.31 -12.96
CA VAL A 52 -4.52 -2.03 -12.38
C VAL A 52 -5.40 -1.38 -13.46
N VAL A 53 -6.51 -2.02 -13.78
CA VAL A 53 -7.51 -1.54 -14.74
C VAL A 53 -8.77 -1.15 -13.98
N LEU A 54 -9.08 0.14 -13.96
CA LEU A 54 -10.29 0.68 -13.34
C LEU A 54 -11.54 0.21 -14.11
N LYS A 55 -12.53 -0.32 -13.38
CA LYS A 55 -13.87 -0.62 -13.90
C LYS A 55 -14.90 0.39 -13.38
N ARG A 56 -14.68 0.93 -12.18
CA ARG A 56 -15.49 1.99 -11.59
C ARG A 56 -14.59 3.01 -10.91
N ALA A 57 -14.81 4.28 -11.25
CA ALA A 57 -14.08 5.41 -10.70
C ALA A 57 -14.32 5.63 -9.20
N HIS A 58 -13.42 6.39 -8.57
CA HIS A 58 -13.53 6.80 -7.17
C HIS A 58 -14.65 7.81 -6.95
N ASN A 59 -15.26 7.74 -5.76
CA ASN A 59 -16.29 8.65 -5.29
C ASN A 59 -16.01 9.04 -3.84
N GLY A 60 -16.38 10.27 -3.48
CA GLY A 60 -16.29 10.75 -2.09
C GLY A 60 -14.88 11.10 -1.59
N HIS A 61 -13.81 10.86 -2.36
CA HIS A 61 -12.46 11.28 -1.99
C HIS A 61 -11.53 11.51 -3.19
N LYS A 62 -10.50 12.33 -2.96
CA LYS A 62 -9.46 12.67 -3.95
C LYS A 62 -8.25 11.75 -3.83
N ALA A 63 -7.47 11.68 -4.91
CA ALA A 63 -6.16 11.01 -4.93
C ALA A 63 -5.21 11.68 -3.93
N ASN A 64 -4.40 10.86 -3.26
CA ASN A 64 -3.35 11.35 -2.37
C ASN A 64 -2.12 10.44 -2.48
N ASP A 65 -1.17 10.84 -3.32
CA ASP A 65 0.06 10.09 -3.58
C ASP A 65 0.90 9.87 -2.33
N GLY A 66 0.98 10.88 -1.44
CA GLY A 66 1.77 10.79 -0.23
C GLY A 66 1.28 9.66 0.68
N ILE A 67 -0.03 9.65 0.97
CA ILE A 67 -0.65 8.62 1.80
C ILE A 67 -0.57 7.24 1.10
N ALA A 68 -0.84 7.20 -0.20
CA ALA A 68 -0.83 5.96 -0.95
C ALA A 68 0.57 5.32 -0.97
N LYS A 69 1.61 6.09 -1.28
CA LYS A 69 3.00 5.62 -1.27
C LYS A 69 3.46 5.22 0.13
N ALA A 70 3.08 5.97 1.16
CA ALA A 70 3.40 5.62 2.55
C ALA A 70 2.81 4.26 2.95
N LYS A 71 1.54 4.01 2.61
CA LYS A 71 0.87 2.70 2.85
C LYS A 71 1.53 1.55 2.08
N LEU A 72 1.94 1.81 0.85
CA LEU A 72 2.67 0.84 0.03
C LEU A 72 4.02 0.47 0.66
N ALA A 73 4.78 1.47 1.10
CA ALA A 73 6.05 1.27 1.79
C ALA A 73 5.88 0.51 3.12
N GLU A 74 4.86 0.87 3.92
CA GLU A 74 4.54 0.19 5.17
C GLU A 74 4.18 -1.29 4.94
N THR A 75 3.41 -1.58 3.88
CA THR A 75 3.04 -2.95 3.55
C THR A 75 4.25 -3.76 3.10
N SER A 76 5.13 -3.19 2.27
CA SER A 76 6.39 -3.83 1.88
C SER A 76 7.32 -4.10 3.08
N LEU A 77 7.37 -3.19 4.05
CA LEU A 77 8.11 -3.41 5.29
C LEU A 77 7.50 -4.55 6.13
N LYS A 78 6.17 -4.60 6.26
CA LYS A 78 5.47 -5.69 6.98
C LYS A 78 5.69 -7.04 6.33
N GLU A 79 5.70 -7.11 5.00
CA GLU A 79 5.99 -8.34 4.26
C GLU A 79 7.40 -8.83 4.52
N ARG A 80 8.40 -7.93 4.44
CA ARG A 80 9.80 -8.27 4.76
C ARG A 80 9.98 -8.69 6.22
N ALA A 81 9.38 -7.97 7.15
CA ALA A 81 9.42 -8.31 8.57
C ALA A 81 8.68 -9.63 8.89
N GLY A 82 7.67 -10.01 8.09
CA GLY A 82 6.99 -11.30 8.24
C GLY A 82 7.81 -12.50 7.74
N VAL A 83 8.85 -12.26 6.94
CA VAL A 83 9.79 -13.27 6.42
C VAL A 83 11.09 -13.28 7.23
N CYS A 84 11.47 -12.16 7.84
CA CYS A 84 12.68 -12.06 8.67
C CYS A 84 12.36 -12.41 10.13
N SER A 85 13.12 -13.33 10.74
CA SER A 85 13.06 -13.63 12.17
C SER A 85 13.63 -12.52 13.06
N LYS A 86 14.04 -11.38 12.48
CA LYS A 86 14.69 -10.27 13.18
C LYS A 86 13.67 -9.16 13.52
N PRO A 87 13.83 -8.50 14.68
CA PRO A 87 12.99 -7.37 15.05
C PRO A 87 13.17 -6.20 14.06
N PRO A 88 12.12 -5.36 13.87
CA PRO A 88 12.02 -4.39 12.77
C PRO A 88 13.14 -3.35 12.68
N HIS A 89 13.93 -3.14 13.75
CA HIS A 89 15.09 -2.25 13.76
C HIS A 89 16.28 -2.76 12.91
N GLY A 90 16.37 -4.06 12.60
CA GLY A 90 17.52 -4.66 11.91
C GLY A 90 17.36 -4.90 10.41
N VAL A 91 16.29 -4.38 9.78
CA VAL A 91 15.99 -4.58 8.35
C VAL A 91 16.44 -3.38 7.49
N LEU A 92 16.96 -2.31 8.11
CA LEU A 92 17.42 -1.11 7.40
C LEU A 92 18.84 -1.24 6.82
N ASP A 93 19.64 -2.22 7.25
CA ASP A 93 21.07 -2.32 6.89
C ASP A 93 21.35 -3.08 5.58
N TYR A 94 20.34 -3.68 4.93
CA TYR A 94 20.52 -4.48 3.72
C TYR A 94 19.55 -4.07 2.60
N ALA A 95 19.63 -2.81 2.19
CA ALA A 95 18.99 -2.38 0.95
C ALA A 95 20.04 -1.84 -0.03
N PRO A 96 20.14 -2.39 -1.25
CA PRO A 96 20.42 -1.54 -2.40
C PRO A 96 19.23 -0.59 -2.53
N ILE A 97 19.52 0.69 -2.40
CA ILE A 97 18.57 1.80 -2.53
C ILE A 97 17.94 1.73 -3.94
N PRO A 98 16.61 1.64 -4.11
CA PRO A 98 16.00 1.89 -5.42
C PRO A 98 16.27 3.36 -5.79
N PRO A 99 16.77 3.65 -7.01
CA PRO A 99 17.51 4.89 -7.31
C PRO A 99 16.67 6.18 -7.43
N GLN A 100 15.53 6.33 -6.75
CA GLN A 100 14.63 7.47 -7.01
C GLN A 100 14.00 8.18 -5.80
N LEU A 101 14.62 8.15 -4.62
CA LEU A 101 14.18 9.03 -3.52
C LEU A 101 15.39 9.75 -2.88
N PRO A 102 15.56 11.07 -3.11
CA PRO A 102 16.66 11.85 -2.55
C PRO A 102 16.32 12.33 -1.13
N LEU A 103 15.77 11.45 -0.30
CA LEU A 103 15.51 11.77 1.10
C LEU A 103 16.49 10.95 1.94
N THR A 104 17.53 11.64 2.39
CA THR A 104 18.44 11.14 3.42
C THR A 104 17.62 10.60 4.59
N GLY A 105 18.05 9.50 5.20
CA GLY A 105 17.23 8.71 6.14
C GLY A 105 16.57 9.52 7.29
N LEU A 106 17.14 10.68 7.63
CA LEU A 106 16.58 11.62 8.62
C LEU A 106 15.25 12.26 8.17
N GLU A 107 15.13 12.63 6.88
CA GLU A 107 13.93 13.26 6.33
C GLU A 107 12.77 12.25 6.22
N PHE A 108 13.09 10.99 5.93
CA PHE A 108 12.12 9.89 5.97
C PHE A 108 11.54 9.68 7.38
N LEU A 109 12.39 9.73 8.42
CA LEU A 109 11.95 9.59 9.81
C LEU A 109 11.09 10.77 10.28
N LYS A 110 11.38 11.99 9.84
CA LYS A 110 10.54 13.17 10.11
C LYS A 110 9.16 13.05 9.45
N ALA A 111 9.09 12.56 8.22
CA ALA A 111 7.82 12.34 7.51
C ALA A 111 6.91 11.35 8.25
N ILE A 112 7.48 10.23 8.74
CA ILE A 112 6.73 9.24 9.53
C ILE A 112 6.21 9.83 10.85
N ARG A 113 7.04 10.62 11.56
CA ARG A 113 6.62 11.27 12.81
C ARG A 113 5.53 12.31 12.59
N SER A 114 5.59 13.07 11.50
CA SER A 114 4.56 14.06 11.14
C SER A 114 3.20 13.39 10.88
N ALA A 115 3.18 12.27 10.15
CA ALA A 115 1.95 11.55 9.82
C ALA A 115 1.21 10.98 11.06
N ARG A 116 1.92 10.69 12.15
CA ARG A 116 1.34 10.22 13.42
C ARG A 116 0.66 11.32 14.25
N LYS A 117 0.90 12.60 13.96
CA LYS A 117 0.26 13.71 14.70
C LYS A 117 -1.17 14.02 14.23
N TYR A 118 -1.61 13.43 13.13
CA TYR A 118 -2.92 13.69 12.51
C TYR A 118 -3.87 12.47 12.58
N THR A 119 -3.58 11.51 13.45
CA THR A 119 -4.45 10.39 13.84
C THR A 119 -4.81 10.52 15.30
#